data_AF-A0A832ZQR8-F1
#
_entry.id   AF-A0A832ZQR8-F1
#
_cell.length_a   1.000
_cell.length_b   1.000
_cell.length_c   1.000
_cell.angle_alpha   90.00
_cell.angle_beta   90.00
_cell.angle_gamma   90.00
#
_symmetry.space_group_name_H-M   'P 1'
#
loop_
_entity.id
_entity.type
_entity.pdbx_description
1 polymer ?
#
loop_
_entity_poly.entity_id
_entity_poly.type
_entity_poly.pdbx_seq_one_letter_code
_entity_poly.pdbx_strand_id
1 'polypeptide(L)'
;MSRLAQKGVWVVFILVTYDIRDEKVRRRVRALLRRYSFAMLAYSVYIGRGNQGIAERLAAKISKLLGPSDRAALVLLQDFQYEL
;
A
#
# COMPACT_ATOMS: atom_id res chain seq x y z
N MET A 1 -37.37 5.53 9.99
CA MET A 1 -36.51 6.04 8.89
C MET A 1 -35.95 7.39 9.29
N SER A 2 -34.64 7.49 9.50
CA SER A 2 -33.89 8.74 9.31
C SER A 2 -32.44 8.38 8.96
N ARG A 3 -32.24 8.18 7.64
CA ARG A 3 -30.92 8.18 6.99
C ARG A 3 -30.32 9.57 7.15
N LEU A 4 -29.59 9.81 8.23
CA LEU A 4 -28.52 10.79 8.23
C LEU A 4 -27.24 10.01 8.50
N ALA A 5 -26.86 9.25 7.47
CA ALA A 5 -25.52 8.72 7.34
C ALA A 5 -24.56 9.89 7.57
N GLN A 6 -23.77 9.78 8.64
CA GLN A 6 -22.55 10.56 8.78
C GLN A 6 -21.85 10.48 7.43
N LYS A 7 -21.65 11.61 6.76
CA LYS A 7 -20.74 11.72 5.63
C LYS A 7 -19.31 11.55 6.17
N GLY A 8 -19.01 10.35 6.68
CA GLY A 8 -17.67 9.95 7.06
C GLY A 8 -16.88 9.86 5.78
N VAL A 9 -15.82 10.67 5.66
CA VAL A 9 -14.79 10.43 4.66
C VAL A 9 -14.16 9.10 5.06
N TRP A 10 -14.58 8.01 4.43
CA TRP A 10 -14.00 6.69 4.66
C TRP A 10 -12.52 6.76 4.25
N VAL A 11 -11.64 6.82 5.26
CA VAL A 11 -10.20 6.85 5.01
C VAL A 11 -9.80 5.45 4.61
N VAL A 12 -9.59 5.25 3.31
CA VAL A 12 -9.10 3.97 2.80
C VAL A 12 -7.59 3.93 3.01
N PHE A 13 -7.13 2.89 3.68
CA PHE A 13 -5.70 2.59 3.79
C PHE A 13 -5.31 1.51 2.79
N ILE A 14 -4.06 1.55 2.36
CA ILE A 14 -3.46 0.52 1.51
C ILE A 14 -2.33 -0.09 2.32
N LEU A 15 -2.43 -1.39 2.59
CA LEU A 15 -1.32 -2.19 3.11
C LEU A 15 -0.55 -2.75 1.93
N VAL A 16 0.76 -2.55 1.91
CA VAL A 16 1.67 -3.17 0.93
C VAL A 16 2.57 -4.13 1.67
N THR A 17 2.54 -5.39 1.27
CA THR A 17 3.51 -6.39 1.71
C THR A 17 4.27 -6.94 0.51
N TYR A 18 5.53 -7.28 0.69
CA TYR A 18 6.34 -7.87 -0.37
C TYR A 18 7.30 -8.96 0.13
N ASP A 19 7.63 -9.88 -0.75
CA ASP A 19 8.73 -10.82 -0.63
C ASP A 19 9.61 -10.66 -1.87
N ILE A 20 10.78 -10.05 -1.69
CA ILE A 20 11.70 -9.67 -2.77
C ILE A 20 13.09 -10.08 -2.33
N ARG A 21 13.78 -10.88 -3.15
CA ARG A 21 15.11 -11.42 -2.79
C ARG A 21 16.25 -10.45 -3.07
N ASP A 22 16.17 -9.70 -4.16
CA ASP A 22 17.20 -8.74 -4.56
C ASP A 22 17.10 -7.42 -3.77
N GLU A 23 18.18 -7.06 -3.08
CA GLU A 23 18.30 -5.82 -2.32
C GLU A 23 18.13 -4.56 -3.19
N LYS A 24 18.62 -4.57 -4.43
CA LYS A 24 18.46 -3.44 -5.36
C LYS A 24 16.99 -3.23 -5.71
N VAL A 25 16.25 -4.32 -5.95
CA VAL A 25 14.80 -4.27 -6.21
C VAL A 25 14.06 -3.79 -4.96
N ARG A 26 14.37 -4.33 -3.77
CA ARG A 26 13.80 -3.87 -2.49
C ARG A 26 13.98 -2.36 -2.30
N ARG A 27 15.19 -1.84 -2.49
CA ARG A 27 15.47 -0.39 -2.36
C ARG A 27 14.63 0.45 -3.31
N ARG A 28 14.43 0.00 -4.55
CA ARG A 28 13.57 0.69 -5.53
C ARG A 28 12.10 0.69 -5.10
N VAL A 29 11.59 -0.43 -4.60
CA VAL A 29 10.22 -0.52 -4.07
C VAL A 29 10.05 0.37 -2.84
N ARG A 30 11.00 0.36 -1.89
CA ARG A 30 10.96 1.24 -0.71
C ARG A 30 10.99 2.72 -1.10
N ALA A 31 11.86 3.10 -2.03
CA ALA A 31 11.93 4.46 -2.53
C ALA A 31 10.63 4.88 -3.21
N LEU A 32 9.98 3.99 -3.96
CA LEU A 32 8.66 4.23 -4.54
C LEU A 32 7.61 4.45 -3.44
N LEU A 33 7.50 3.55 -2.47
CA LEU A 33 6.51 3.64 -1.39
C LEU A 33 6.69 4.92 -0.55
N ARG A 34 7.94 5.30 -0.24
CA ARG A 34 8.24 6.56 0.46
C ARG A 34 7.79 7.81 -0.31
N ARG A 35 7.90 7.83 -1.64
CA ARG A 35 7.39 8.95 -2.47
C ARG A 35 5.87 9.10 -2.41
N TYR A 36 5.16 8.03 -2.06
CA TYR A 36 3.72 8.03 -1.84
C TYR A 36 3.35 8.24 -0.36
N SER A 37 4.31 8.62 0.50
CA SER A 37 4.11 8.82 1.94
C SER A 37 3.60 7.57 2.68
N PHE A 38 3.95 6.37 2.20
CA PHE A 38 3.68 5.15 2.95
C PHE A 38 4.66 5.03 4.11
N ALA A 39 4.12 4.79 5.31
CA ALA A 39 4.88 4.47 6.51
C ALA A 39 5.29 2.99 6.49
N MET A 40 6.46 2.70 7.03
CA MET A 40 6.97 1.34 7.15
C MET A 40 6.51 0.75 8.49
N LEU A 41 5.75 -0.34 8.47
CA LEU A 41 5.29 -1.04 9.68
C LEU A 41 6.26 -2.17 10.08
N ALA A 42 6.82 -2.87 9.09
CA ALA A 42 7.81 -3.92 9.28
C ALA A 42 8.77 -3.96 8.08
N TYR A 43 9.79 -4.81 8.12
CA TYR A 43 10.85 -4.88 7.09
C TYR A 43 10.30 -4.89 5.65
N SER A 44 9.21 -5.62 5.41
CA SER A 44 8.57 -5.73 4.09
C SER A 44 7.10 -5.32 4.08
N VAL A 45 6.65 -4.58 5.09
CA VAL A 45 5.24 -4.17 5.24
C VAL A 45 5.15 -2.66 5.39
N TYR A 46 4.28 -2.06 4.58
CA TYR A 46 4.04 -0.61 4.51
C TYR A 46 2.56 -0.31 4.55
N ILE A 47 2.20 0.85 5.07
CA ILE A 47 0.83 1.34 5.10
C ILE A 47 0.78 2.80 4.66
N GLY A 48 -0.24 3.17 3.89
CA GLY A 48 -0.44 4.54 3.43
C GLY A 48 -1.91 4.83 3.19
N ARG A 49 -2.29 6.11 3.27
CA ARG A 49 -3.63 6.55 2.84
C ARG A 49 -3.71 6.47 1.32
N GLY A 50 -4.85 6.03 0.81
CA GLY A 50 -5.04 5.97 -0.63
C GLY A 50 -6.45 5.62 -1.04
N ASN A 51 -6.58 5.17 -2.29
CA ASN A 51 -7.82 4.66 -2.86
C ASN A 51 -7.47 3.57 -3.88
N GLN A 52 -8.48 2.97 -4.50
CA GLN A 52 -8.29 1.92 -5.50
C GLN A 52 -7.37 2.36 -6.65
N GLY A 53 -7.54 3.58 -7.18
CA GLY A 53 -6.71 4.08 -8.28
C GLY A 53 -5.22 4.26 -7.90
N ILE A 54 -4.93 4.63 -6.65
CA ILE A 54 -3.56 4.66 -6.12
C ILE A 54 -3.01 3.24 -6.00
N ALA A 55 -3.81 2.29 -5.50
CA ALA A 55 -3.41 0.89 -5.38
C ALA A 55 -3.08 0.27 -6.74
N GLU A 56 -3.94 0.43 -7.75
CA GLU A 56 -3.73 -0.06 -9.12
C GLU A 56 -2.46 0.54 -9.74
N ARG A 57 -2.25 1.86 -9.57
CA ARG A 57 -1.07 2.55 -10.09
C ARG A 57 0.22 2.07 -9.40
N LEU A 58 0.19 1.84 -8.10
CA LEU A 58 1.33 1.29 -7.36
C LEU A 58 1.59 -0.16 -7.77
N ALA A 59 0.55 -0.98 -7.91
CA ALA A 59 0.67 -2.37 -8.36
C ALA A 59 1.35 -2.44 -9.74
N ALA A 60 0.91 -1.61 -10.70
CA ALA A 60 1.51 -1.55 -12.04
C ALA A 60 2.96 -1.05 -12.05
N LYS A 61 3.35 -0.19 -11.09
CA LYS A 61 4.73 0.28 -10.96
C LYS A 61 5.61 -0.77 -10.29
N ILE A 62 5.12 -1.40 -9.22
CA ILE A 62 5.84 -2.43 -8.46
C ILE A 62 6.04 -3.67 -9.31
N SER A 63 5.02 -4.13 -10.05
CA SER A 63 5.12 -5.32 -10.91
C SER A 63 6.25 -5.23 -11.94
N LYS A 64 6.52 -4.04 -12.47
CA LYS A 64 7.65 -3.77 -13.40
C LYS A 64 9.04 -3.83 -12.73
N LEU A 65 9.09 -3.84 -11.40
CA LEU A 65 10.32 -3.95 -10.62
C LEU A 65 10.59 -5.39 -10.19
N LEU A 66 9.54 -6.19 -10.01
CA LEU A 66 9.64 -7.54 -9.46
C LEU A 66 10.34 -8.50 -10.44
N GLY A 67 11.21 -9.35 -9.91
CA GLY A 67 11.71 -10.52 -10.63
C GLY A 67 10.69 -11.66 -10.67
N PRO A 68 10.96 -12.74 -11.43
CA PRO A 68 10.01 -13.85 -11.65
C PRO A 68 9.52 -14.53 -10.36
N SER A 69 10.39 -14.59 -9.35
CA SER A 69 10.11 -15.21 -8.05
C SER A 69 9.68 -14.23 -6.96
N ASP A 70 9.69 -12.93 -7.23
CA ASP A 70 9.30 -11.93 -6.23
C ASP A 70 7.77 -11.79 -6.20
N ARG A 71 7.23 -11.41 -5.05
CA ARG A 71 5.79 -11.23 -4.84
C ARG A 71 5.53 -9.92 -4.09
N ALA A 72 4.43 -9.27 -4.41
CA ALA A 72 3.92 -8.13 -3.65
C ALA A 72 2.40 -8.16 -3.65
N ALA A 73 1.79 -7.80 -2.53
CA ALA A 73 0.35 -7.66 -2.38
C ALA A 73 0.02 -6.24 -1.91
N LEU A 74 -1.03 -5.67 -2.51
CA LEU A 74 -1.60 -4.40 -2.10
C LEU A 74 -3.03 -4.68 -1.64
N VAL A 75 -3.31 -4.43 -0.37
CA VAL A 75 -4.60 -4.72 0.25
C VAL A 75 -5.27 -3.40 0.60
N LEU A 76 -6.47 -3.18 0.06
CA LEU A 76 -7.32 -2.05 0.43
C LEU A 76 -8.01 -2.37 1.75
N LEU A 77 -7.73 -1.57 2.77
CA LEU A 77 -8.34 -1.66 4.09
C LEU A 77 -9.43 -0.59 4.18
N GLN A 78 -10.68 -1.04 4.24
CA GLN A 78 -11.84 -0.20 4.54
C GLN A 78 -12.09 -0.24 6.06
N ASP A 79 -12.61 0.85 6.61
CA ASP A 79 -12.99 0.96 8.04
C ASP A 79 -11.86 0.63 9.01
N PHE A 80 -10.62 0.87 8.58
CA PHE A 80 -9.42 0.52 9.31
C PHE A 80 -8.85 1.74 10.04
N GLN A 81 -8.62 1.60 11.34
CA GLN A 81 -7.87 2.56 12.15
C GLN A 81 -6.53 1.93 12.53
N TYR A 82 -5.45 2.68 12.36
CA TYR A 82 -4.15 2.32 12.93
C TYR A 82 -3.48 3.56 13.50
N GLU A 83 -2.70 3.35 14.55
CA GLU A 83 -1.83 4.33 15.16
C GLU A 83 -0.38 3.92 14.88
N LEU A 84 0.50 4.91 14.64
CA LEU A 84 1.94 4.72 14.44
C LEU A 84 2.69 4.87 15.75
#